data_AF-A0A7K2EW13-F1
#
_entry.id   AF-A0A7K2EW13-F1
#
_cell.length_a   1.000
_cell.length_b   1.000
_cell.length_c   1.000
_cell.angle_alpha   90.00
_cell.angle_beta   90.00
_cell.angle_gamma   90.00
#
_symmetry.space_group_name_H-M   'P 1'
#
loop_
_entity.id
_entity.type
_entity.pdbx_description
1 polymer ?
#
loop_
_entity_poly.entity_id
_entity_poly.type
_entity_poly.pdbx_seq_one_letter_code
_entity_poly.pdbx_strand_id
1 'polypeptide(L)'
;MNDAPTPPDRTDDELATLDITVLLRYGLTAEAGPRRTALMGDGAAAAAVVLDRLGTEPRSVAFLADTVRAGGLARAAELPEPLPRREAADLVREWLRAGAELVGGIAADDTAATWLRAVATIIELKQLTRARGRST
;
A
#
# COMPACT_ATOMS: atom_id res chain seq x y z
N MET A 1 4.36 -30.88 -12.89
CA MET A 1 4.68 -30.23 -11.60
C MET A 1 5.52 -29.02 -11.97
N ASN A 2 4.93 -27.81 -11.93
CA ASN A 2 5.60 -26.60 -12.40
C ASN A 2 6.56 -26.15 -11.28
N ASP A 3 7.84 -26.46 -11.46
CA ASP A 3 8.94 -26.09 -10.57
C ASP A 3 9.35 -24.64 -10.85
N ALA A 4 8.40 -23.71 -10.65
CA ALA A 4 8.73 -22.29 -10.69
C ALA A 4 9.54 -21.99 -9.43
N PRO A 5 10.76 -21.45 -9.54
CA PRO A 5 11.56 -21.12 -8.37
C PRO A 5 10.74 -20.16 -7.49
N THR A 6 10.54 -20.54 -6.22
CA THR A 6 9.99 -19.63 -5.21
C THR A 6 10.86 -18.37 -5.25
N PRO A 7 10.30 -17.18 -5.55
CA PRO A 7 11.08 -15.97 -5.53
C PRO A 7 11.73 -15.83 -4.14
N PRO A 8 13.00 -15.40 -4.06
CA PRO A 8 13.68 -15.30 -2.78
C PRO A 8 12.89 -14.41 -1.82
N ASP A 9 12.79 -14.83 -0.56
CA ASP A 9 12.18 -14.03 0.49
C ASP A 9 12.92 -12.68 0.57
N ARG A 10 12.20 -11.59 0.27
CA ARG A 10 12.76 -10.23 0.36
C ARG A 10 12.74 -9.77 1.81
N THR A 11 13.84 -9.15 2.22
CA THR A 11 13.94 -8.46 3.51
C THR A 11 13.14 -7.16 3.52
N ASP A 12 12.80 -6.69 4.72
CA ASP A 12 12.18 -5.36 4.89
C ASP A 12 13.07 -4.24 4.33
N ASP A 13 14.39 -4.37 4.43
CA ASP A 13 15.31 -3.36 3.88
C ASP A 13 15.25 -3.31 2.36
N GLU A 14 15.22 -4.46 1.68
CA GLU A 14 15.03 -4.51 0.23
C GLU A 14 13.68 -3.95 -0.19
N LEU A 15 12.60 -4.31 0.53
CA LEU A 15 11.26 -3.78 0.26
C LEU A 15 11.18 -2.26 0.42
N ALA A 16 11.88 -1.70 1.42
CA ALA A 16 11.90 -0.26 1.66
C ALA A 16 12.62 0.55 0.56
N THR A 17 13.38 -0.12 -0.33
CA THR A 17 14.03 0.53 -1.49
C THR A 17 13.16 0.58 -2.74
N LEU A 18 12.01 -0.10 -2.75
CA LEU A 18 11.13 -0.16 -3.92
C LEU A 18 10.42 1.16 -4.16
N ASP A 19 10.29 1.53 -5.44
CA ASP A 19 9.48 2.67 -5.86
C ASP A 19 7.99 2.31 -5.83
N ILE A 20 7.37 2.56 -4.68
CA ILE A 20 5.96 2.25 -4.40
C ILE A 20 5.05 3.02 -5.36
N THR A 21 5.39 4.27 -5.69
CA THR A 21 4.61 5.10 -6.62
C THR A 21 4.58 4.45 -8.01
N VAL A 22 5.72 3.97 -8.50
CA VAL A 22 5.81 3.28 -9.80
C VAL A 22 5.06 1.94 -9.78
N LEU A 23 5.24 1.13 -8.73
CA LEU A 23 4.54 -0.15 -8.58
C LEU A 23 3.01 0.03 -8.56
N LEU A 24 2.53 1.05 -7.84
CA LEU A 24 1.10 1.38 -7.79
C LEU A 24 0.58 1.83 -9.15
N ARG A 25 1.28 2.76 -9.84
CA ARG A 25 0.87 3.23 -11.17
C ARG A 25 0.74 2.06 -12.15
N TYR A 26 1.76 1.22 -12.25
CA TYR A 26 1.72 0.06 -13.14
C TYR A 26 0.66 -0.96 -12.71
N GLY A 27 0.51 -1.22 -11.41
CA GLY A 27 -0.50 -2.15 -10.89
C GLY A 27 -1.93 -1.70 -11.17
N LEU A 28 -2.22 -0.40 -11.07
CA LEU A 28 -3.54 0.16 -11.36
C LEU A 28 -3.87 0.11 -12.86
N THR A 29 -2.88 0.34 -13.74
CA THR A 29 -3.08 0.29 -15.20
C THR A 29 -2.97 -1.10 -15.83
N ALA A 30 -2.42 -2.08 -15.11
CA ALA A 30 -2.25 -3.43 -15.64
C ALA A 30 -3.60 -4.16 -15.73
N GLU A 31 -3.77 -4.95 -16.79
CA GLU A 31 -4.88 -5.89 -16.91
C GLU A 31 -4.89 -6.90 -15.76
N ALA A 32 -6.08 -7.44 -15.46
CA ALA A 32 -6.22 -8.48 -14.45
C ALA A 32 -5.36 -9.70 -14.82
N GLY A 33 -4.52 -10.15 -13.88
CA GLY A 33 -3.66 -11.30 -14.10
C GLY A 33 -2.43 -11.31 -13.18
N PRO A 34 -1.54 -12.30 -13.35
CA PRO A 34 -0.40 -12.54 -12.46
C PRO A 34 0.52 -11.32 -12.29
N ARG A 35 0.75 -10.57 -13.38
CA ARG A 35 1.59 -9.37 -13.36
C ARG A 35 1.03 -8.29 -12.43
N ARG A 36 -0.28 -8.00 -12.53
CA ARG A 36 -0.95 -7.04 -11.64
C ARG A 36 -0.88 -7.49 -10.19
N THR A 37 -1.14 -8.76 -9.92
CA THR A 37 -1.05 -9.33 -8.56
C THR A 37 0.35 -9.17 -7.98
N ALA A 38 1.40 -9.45 -8.75
CA ALA A 38 2.78 -9.29 -8.29
C ALA A 38 3.13 -7.82 -7.99
N LEU A 39 2.79 -6.90 -8.90
CA LEU A 39 3.03 -5.46 -8.71
C LEU A 39 2.31 -4.90 -7.48
N MET A 40 1.05 -5.26 -7.32
CA MET A 40 0.23 -4.79 -6.19
C MET A 40 0.67 -5.44 -4.87
N GLY A 41 1.08 -6.71 -4.89
CA GLY A 41 1.61 -7.42 -3.74
C GLY A 41 2.94 -6.83 -3.26
N ASP A 42 3.92 -6.70 -4.15
CA ASP A 42 5.23 -6.10 -3.84
C ASP A 42 5.06 -4.64 -3.37
N GLY A 43 4.22 -3.87 -4.05
CA GLY A 43 3.92 -2.49 -3.67
C GLY A 43 3.25 -2.41 -2.29
N ALA A 44 2.33 -3.31 -1.96
CA ALA A 44 1.67 -3.33 -0.66
C ALA A 44 2.64 -3.70 0.47
N ALA A 45 3.51 -4.69 0.24
CA ALA A 45 4.53 -5.08 1.22
C ALA A 45 5.54 -3.94 1.47
N ALA A 46 6.04 -3.31 0.40
CA ALA A 46 6.92 -2.15 0.50
C ALA A 46 6.28 -0.96 1.23
N ALA A 47 5.05 -0.59 0.85
CA ALA A 47 4.30 0.46 1.50
C ALA A 47 4.08 0.18 2.99
N ALA A 48 3.74 -1.06 3.35
CA ALA A 48 3.57 -1.46 4.73
C ALA A 48 4.87 -1.31 5.53
N VAL A 49 6.00 -1.75 4.99
CA VAL A 49 7.31 -1.59 5.65
C VAL A 49 7.64 -0.13 5.88
N VAL A 50 7.50 0.72 4.85
CA VAL A 50 7.82 2.15 4.96
C VAL A 50 6.90 2.84 5.97
N LEU A 51 5.59 2.62 5.90
CA LEU A 51 4.64 3.23 6.83
C LEU A 51 4.80 2.72 8.26
N ASP A 52 5.12 1.44 8.44
CA ASP A 52 5.41 0.84 9.75
C ASP A 52 6.68 1.42 10.38
N ARG A 53 7.74 1.66 9.59
CA ARG A 53 8.97 2.34 10.04
C ARG A 53 8.71 3.78 10.46
N LEU A 54 7.81 4.47 9.75
CA LEU A 54 7.33 5.78 10.15
C LEU A 54 6.44 5.70 11.40
N GLY A 55 6.06 4.51 11.88
CA GLY A 55 5.20 4.27 13.04
C GLY A 55 3.71 4.45 12.76
N THR A 56 3.28 4.40 11.50
CA THR A 56 1.88 4.63 11.11
C THR A 56 0.98 3.56 11.73
N GLU A 57 -0.13 4.00 12.30
CA GLU A 57 -1.13 3.08 12.86
C GLU A 57 -1.92 2.38 11.75
N PRO A 58 -2.07 1.04 11.77
CA PRO A 58 -2.86 0.30 10.78
C PRO A 58 -4.27 0.86 10.58
N ARG A 59 -4.93 1.25 11.68
CA ARG A 59 -6.28 1.82 11.66
C ARG A 59 -6.37 3.11 10.84
N SER A 60 -5.31 3.91 10.79
CA SER A 60 -5.29 5.16 10.02
C SER A 60 -5.23 4.87 8.53
N VAL A 61 -4.45 3.87 8.11
CA VAL A 61 -4.39 3.42 6.71
C VAL A 61 -5.71 2.75 6.30
N ALA A 62 -6.31 1.95 7.18
CA ALA A 62 -7.61 1.33 6.93
C ALA A 62 -8.72 2.38 6.76
N PHE A 63 -8.73 3.42 7.59
CA PHE A 63 -9.67 4.53 7.46
C PHE A 63 -9.48 5.31 6.14
N LEU A 64 -8.23 5.52 5.73
CA LEU A 64 -7.94 6.13 4.43
C LEU A 64 -8.44 5.24 3.27
N ALA A 65 -8.26 3.92 3.36
CA ALA A 65 -8.81 2.98 2.38
C ALA A 65 -10.33 3.12 2.24
N ASP A 66 -11.03 3.21 3.37
CA ASP A 66 -12.49 3.42 3.39
C ASP A 66 -12.86 4.79 2.80
N THR A 67 -12.04 5.82 3.03
CA THR A 67 -12.22 7.15 2.45
C THR A 67 -12.04 7.16 0.93
N VAL A 68 -11.02 6.47 0.42
CA VAL A 68 -10.81 6.29 -1.03
C VAL A 68 -11.95 5.49 -1.65
N ARG A 69 -12.43 4.44 -0.99
CA ARG A 69 -13.59 3.67 -1.47
C ARG A 69 -14.86 4.52 -1.56
N ALA A 70 -15.06 5.44 -0.62
CA ALA A 70 -16.25 6.29 -0.59
C ALA A 70 -16.18 7.51 -1.54
N GLY A 71 -14.99 8.09 -1.72
CA GLY A 71 -14.81 9.38 -2.39
C GLY A 71 -13.85 9.39 -3.58
N GLY A 72 -13.14 8.30 -3.85
CA GLY A 72 -12.12 8.19 -4.88
C GLY A 72 -10.76 8.77 -4.48
N LEU A 73 -9.74 8.45 -5.28
CA LEU A 73 -8.34 8.85 -5.06
C LEU A 73 -8.18 10.37 -5.11
N ALA A 74 -8.83 11.03 -6.08
CA ALA A 74 -8.74 12.48 -6.25
C ALA A 74 -9.23 13.21 -4.99
N ARG A 75 -10.37 12.79 -4.42
CA ARG A 75 -10.91 13.40 -3.21
C ARG A 75 -10.03 13.13 -1.99
N ALA A 76 -9.54 11.90 -1.85
CA ALA A 76 -8.64 11.56 -0.74
C ALA A 76 -7.31 12.35 -0.80
N ALA A 77 -6.80 12.63 -2.01
CA ALA A 77 -5.58 13.42 -2.20
C ALA A 77 -5.70 14.89 -1.76
N GLU A 78 -6.92 15.41 -1.63
CA GLU A 78 -7.23 16.77 -1.16
C GLU A 78 -7.38 16.86 0.35
N LEU A 79 -7.40 15.74 1.08
CA LEU A 79 -7.49 15.77 2.53
C LEU A 79 -6.34 16.60 3.12
N PRO A 80 -6.60 17.54 4.04
CA PRO A 80 -5.55 18.31 4.69
C PRO A 80 -4.50 17.39 5.33
N GLU A 81 -4.96 16.29 5.95
CA GLU A 81 -4.14 15.28 6.62
C GLU A 81 -4.66 13.87 6.27
N PRO A 82 -4.14 13.22 5.21
CA PRO A 82 -4.58 11.88 4.80
C PRO A 82 -4.11 10.78 5.77
N LEU A 83 -3.02 11.03 6.52
CA LEU A 83 -2.53 10.18 7.59
C LEU A 83 -1.98 11.04 8.74
N PRO A 84 -1.99 10.53 9.99
CA PRO A 84 -1.27 11.17 11.08
C PRO A 84 0.23 11.26 10.80
N ARG A 85 0.82 12.39 11.20
CA ARG A 85 2.22 12.78 10.96
C ARG A 85 2.50 13.17 9.51
N ARG A 86 3.20 14.30 9.39
CA ARG A 86 3.51 14.94 8.12
C ARG A 86 4.26 14.03 7.13
N GLU A 87 5.27 13.29 7.59
CA GLU A 87 6.08 12.43 6.73
C GLU A 87 5.26 11.32 6.05
N ALA A 88 4.41 10.62 6.82
CA ALA A 88 3.52 9.60 6.29
C ALA A 88 2.41 10.21 5.41
N ALA A 89 1.90 11.38 5.80
CA ALA A 89 0.91 12.12 5.03
C ALA A 89 1.42 12.55 3.65
N ASP A 90 2.65 13.08 3.59
CA ASP A 90 3.28 13.55 2.35
C ASP A 90 3.53 12.38 1.39
N LEU A 91 4.05 11.26 1.90
CA LEU A 91 4.28 10.04 1.14
C LEU A 91 2.98 9.48 0.55
N VAL A 92 1.95 9.31 1.37
CA VAL A 92 0.67 8.76 0.90
C VAL A 92 -0.04 9.72 -0.05
N ARG A 93 0.09 11.04 0.14
CA ARG A 93 -0.46 12.01 -0.81
C ARG A 93 0.14 11.85 -2.19
N GLU A 94 1.42 11.52 -2.30
CA GLU A 94 2.06 11.21 -3.57
C GLU A 94 1.41 10.00 -4.25
N TRP A 95 1.17 8.91 -3.50
CA TRP A 95 0.50 7.72 -4.01
C TRP A 95 -0.93 7.99 -4.47
N LEU A 96 -1.68 8.74 -3.68
CA LEU A 96 -3.06 9.12 -4.00
C LEU A 96 -3.12 9.96 -5.29
N ARG A 97 -2.22 10.95 -5.43
CA ARG A 97 -2.11 11.78 -6.64
C ARG A 97 -1.70 10.96 -7.86
N ALA A 98 -0.68 10.12 -7.70
CA ALA A 98 -0.19 9.24 -8.75
C ALA A 98 -1.28 8.31 -9.29
N GLY A 99 -2.15 7.81 -8.42
CA GLY A 99 -3.31 7.01 -8.82
C GLY A 99 -4.44 7.85 -9.44
N ALA A 100 -4.71 9.04 -8.89
CA ALA A 100 -5.76 9.94 -9.38
C ALA A 100 -5.48 10.50 -10.80
N GLU A 101 -4.20 10.62 -11.17
CA GLU A 101 -3.78 11.02 -12.52
C GLU A 101 -4.05 9.95 -13.60
N LEU A 102 -4.39 8.72 -13.21
CA LEU A 102 -4.60 7.62 -14.15
C LEU A 102 -6.03 7.61 -14.70
N VAL A 103 -6.14 7.23 -15.98
CA VAL A 103 -7.44 6.96 -16.63
C VAL A 103 -7.94 5.58 -16.18
N GLY A 104 -8.49 5.52 -14.97
CA GLY A 104 -8.95 4.26 -14.36
C GLY A 104 -10.34 4.32 -13.72
N GLY A 105 -10.85 5.52 -13.43
CA GLY A 105 -12.18 5.73 -12.85
C GLY A 105 -12.44 4.93 -11.57
N ILE A 106 -13.72 4.62 -11.32
CA ILE A 106 -14.19 3.95 -10.09
C ILE A 106 -13.49 2.60 -9.86
N ALA A 107 -13.16 1.85 -10.92
CA ALA A 107 -12.49 0.56 -10.79
C ALA A 107 -11.05 0.70 -10.26
N ALA A 108 -10.33 1.74 -10.68
CA ALA A 108 -9.01 2.04 -10.13
C ALA A 108 -9.09 2.54 -8.70
N ASP A 109 -10.09 3.35 -8.36
CA ASP A 109 -10.33 3.80 -6.98
C ASP A 109 -10.59 2.62 -6.03
N ASP A 110 -11.47 1.68 -6.40
CA ASP A 110 -11.74 0.51 -5.55
C ASP A 110 -10.53 -0.44 -5.46
N THR A 111 -9.75 -0.55 -6.54
CA THR A 111 -8.49 -1.29 -6.52
C THR A 111 -7.50 -0.64 -5.54
N ALA A 112 -7.34 0.69 -5.60
CA ALA A 112 -6.43 1.40 -4.72
C ALA A 112 -6.90 1.36 -3.25
N ALA A 113 -8.20 1.44 -3.01
CA ALA A 113 -8.78 1.22 -1.68
C ALA A 113 -8.47 -0.19 -1.16
N THR A 114 -8.64 -1.21 -2.00
CA THR A 114 -8.30 -2.60 -1.65
C THR A 114 -6.81 -2.76 -1.36
N TRP A 115 -5.96 -2.10 -2.15
CA TRP A 115 -4.52 -2.08 -1.93
C TRP A 115 -4.14 -1.41 -0.60
N LEU A 116 -4.69 -0.24 -0.28
CA LEU A 116 -4.48 0.43 1.01
C LEU A 116 -4.96 -0.43 2.18
N ARG A 117 -6.07 -1.16 2.02
CA ARG A 117 -6.56 -2.10 3.04
C ARG A 117 -5.56 -3.25 3.25
N ALA A 118 -4.97 -3.78 2.18
CA ALA A 118 -3.92 -4.80 2.29
C ALA A 118 -2.68 -4.26 3.01
N VAL A 119 -2.26 -3.03 2.72
CA VAL A 119 -1.16 -2.35 3.44
C VAL A 119 -1.45 -2.28 4.94
N ALA A 120 -2.65 -1.83 5.33
CA ALA A 120 -3.06 -1.78 6.73
C ALA A 120 -2.96 -3.16 7.42
N THR A 121 -3.47 -4.20 6.78
CA THR A 121 -3.40 -5.58 7.29
C THR A 121 -1.96 -6.05 7.48
N ILE A 122 -1.05 -5.74 6.54
CA ILE A 122 0.35 -6.13 6.66
C ILE A 122 1.03 -5.42 7.84
N ILE A 123 0.80 -4.11 8.03
CA ILE A 123 1.33 -3.37 9.19
C ILE A 123 0.83 -4.01 10.49
N GLU A 124 -0.46 -4.32 10.58
CA GLU A 124 -1.05 -4.96 11.77
C GLU A 124 -0.37 -6.30 12.08
N LEU A 125 -0.18 -7.16 11.09
CA LEU A 125 0.51 -8.44 11.26
C LEU A 125 1.96 -8.28 11.72
N LYS A 126 2.70 -7.30 11.20
CA LYS A 126 4.08 -6.99 11.62
C LYS A 126 4.12 -6.51 13.07
N GLN A 127 3.22 -5.61 13.45
CA GLN A 127 3.09 -5.10 14.82
C GLN A 127 2.77 -6.23 15.81
N LEU A 128 1.83 -7.12 15.47
CA LEU A 128 1.46 -8.28 16.29
C LEU A 128 2.61 -9.27 16.45
N THR A 129 3.33 -9.56 15.36
CA THR A 129 4.49 -10.47 15.39
C THR A 129 5.60 -9.92 16.29
N ARG A 130 5.91 -8.62 16.21
CA ARG A 130 6.88 -7.97 17.10
C ARG A 130 6.42 -7.95 18.56
N ALA A 131 5.13 -7.70 18.82
CA ALA A 131 4.59 -7.73 20.17
C ALA A 131 4.72 -9.13 20.80
N ARG A 132 4.48 -10.19 20.03
CA ARG A 132 4.64 -11.57 20.49
C ARG A 132 6.08 -11.93 20.82
N GLY A 133 7.04 -11.51 19.97
CA GLY A 133 8.47 -11.77 20.19
C GLY A 133 9.08 -11.00 21.38
N ARG A 134 8.42 -9.93 21.87
CA ARG A 134 8.85 -9.21 23.09
C ARG A 134 8.30 -9.83 24.38
N SER A 135 7.33 -10.73 24.29
CA SER A 135 6.69 -11.39 25.43
C SER A 135 7.31 -12.76 25.76
N THR A 136 8.28 -13.20 24.96
CA THR A 136 9.06 -14.45 25.13
C THR A 136 10.49 -14.12 25.52
#